data_AF-A0A803JC04-F1
#
_entry.id   AF-A0A803JC04-F1
#
_cell.length_a   1.000
_cell.length_b   1.000
_cell.length_c   1.000
_cell.angle_alpha   90.00
_cell.angle_beta   90.00
_cell.angle_gamma   90.00
#
_symmetry.space_group_name_H-M   'P 1'
#
loop_
_entity.id
_entity.type
_entity.pdbx_description
1 polymer ?
#
loop_
_entity_poly.entity_id
_entity_poly.type
_entity_poly.pdbx_seq_one_letter_code
_entity_poly.pdbx_strand_id
1 'polypeptide(L)'
;MKERCLPKPIQFLSYDEPLGSSLACISVLFCLITFSAFCLFIAKRKTPIVKANNRELSYLLLISLMFGFLCSLAFIGRPNLKTCMIRQVLFAVIFSFCISVILAKTVTVIMIFSATNPDSKLKRLVAMRIPVYIVPVCTMVQIILCIVWLARA
;
A
#
# COMPACT_ATOMS: atom_id res chain seq x y z
N MET A 1 -9.90 -21.27 46.36
CA MET A 1 -9.59 -19.83 46.25
C MET A 1 -9.62 -19.49 44.77
N LYS A 2 -10.72 -18.92 44.28
CA LYS A 2 -10.89 -18.62 42.84
C LYS A 2 -10.10 -17.35 42.54
N GLU A 3 -9.01 -17.49 41.78
CA GLU A 3 -8.19 -16.35 41.40
C GLU A 3 -9.08 -15.32 40.69
N ARG A 4 -9.15 -14.11 41.25
CA ARG A 4 -9.84 -12.99 40.61
C ARG A 4 -9.04 -12.65 39.35
N CYS A 5 -9.62 -12.85 38.17
CA CYS A 5 -9.01 -12.40 36.93
C CYS A 5 -8.83 -10.89 36.99
N LEU A 6 -7.57 -10.45 37.08
CA LEU A 6 -7.22 -9.04 36.97
C LEU A 6 -7.32 -8.63 35.50
N PRO A 7 -7.99 -7.51 35.17
CA PRO A 7 -8.05 -7.04 33.79
C PRO A 7 -6.63 -6.73 33.29
N LYS A 8 -6.24 -7.39 32.20
CA LYS A 8 -4.92 -7.18 31.59
C LYS A 8 -4.83 -5.74 31.07
N PRO A 9 -3.81 -4.96 31.46
CA PRO A 9 -3.64 -3.61 30.93
C PRO A 9 -3.46 -3.69 29.41
N ILE A 10 -4.21 -2.87 28.69
CA ILE A 10 -4.12 -2.77 27.22
C ILE A 10 -2.76 -2.16 26.90
N GLN A 11 -1.83 -2.98 26.42
CA GLN A 11 -0.56 -2.50 25.87
C GLN A 11 -0.82 -1.98 24.46
N PHE A 12 -0.51 -0.71 24.24
CA PHE A 12 -0.60 -0.05 22.94
C PHE A 12 0.68 0.72 22.69
N LEU A 13 1.05 0.88 21.42
CA LEU A 13 2.20 1.70 21.05
C LEU A 13 1.80 3.16 21.23
N SER A 14 2.26 3.78 22.33
CA SER A 14 2.02 5.21 22.59
C SER A 14 3.09 6.08 21.93
N TYR A 15 2.73 7.30 21.58
CA TYR A 15 3.69 8.33 21.15
C TYR A 15 4.67 8.71 22.28
N ASP A 16 4.27 8.49 23.53
CA ASP A 16 5.09 8.78 24.71
C ASP A 16 6.23 7.77 24.93
N GLU A 17 6.14 6.59 24.29
CA GLU A 17 7.17 5.55 24.35
C GLU A 17 8.27 5.87 23.33
N PRO A 18 9.57 5.73 23.64
CA PRO A 18 10.66 6.00 22.69
C PRO A 18 10.55 5.19 21.39
N LEU A 19 10.00 3.97 21.47
CA LEU A 19 9.70 3.14 20.31
C LEU A 19 8.61 3.77 19.43
N GLY A 20 7.47 4.16 20.00
CA GLY A 20 6.39 4.77 19.22
C GLY A 20 6.80 6.09 18.57
N SER A 21 7.52 6.94 19.30
CA SER A 21 8.04 8.21 18.79
C SER A 21 9.05 8.01 17.65
N SER A 22 10.03 7.13 17.81
CA SER A 22 11.03 6.85 16.76
C SER A 22 10.40 6.29 15.48
N LEU A 23 9.47 5.34 15.59
CA LEU A 23 8.73 4.80 14.44
C LEU A 23 7.91 5.89 13.74
N ALA A 24 7.25 6.77 14.49
CA ALA A 24 6.50 7.88 13.92
C ALA A 24 7.42 8.83 13.16
N CYS A 25 8.53 9.26 13.76
CA CYS A 25 9.52 10.14 13.14
C CYS A 25 10.07 9.55 11.84
N ILE A 26 10.51 8.29 11.87
CA ILE A 26 11.04 7.59 10.69
C ILE A 26 9.97 7.53 9.59
N SER A 27 8.75 7.11 9.94
CA SER A 27 7.67 6.97 8.96
C SER A 27 7.28 8.31 8.32
N VAL A 28 7.26 9.41 9.10
CA VAL A 28 7.02 10.77 8.58
C VAL A 28 8.14 11.21 7.64
N LEU A 29 9.41 11.01 8.03
CA LEU A 29 10.56 11.37 7.20
C LEU A 29 10.52 10.64 5.85
N PHE A 30 10.30 9.33 5.87
CA PHE A 30 10.18 8.53 4.65
C PHE A 30 8.97 8.93 3.79
N CYS A 31 7.83 9.28 4.41
CA CYS A 31 6.67 9.80 3.69
C CYS A 31 6.99 11.11 2.98
N LEU A 32 7.69 12.05 3.64
CA LEU A 32 8.12 13.32 3.05
C LEU A 32 9.12 13.14 1.91
N ILE A 33 10.07 12.23 2.06
CA ILE A 33 11.04 11.88 1.00
C ILE A 33 10.30 11.31 -0.21
N THR A 34 9.37 10.38 0.01
CA THR A 34 8.59 9.75 -1.06
C THR A 34 7.68 10.76 -1.76
N PHE A 35 7.05 11.66 -1.01
CA PHE A 35 6.24 12.75 -1.56
C PHE A 35 7.09 13.71 -2.42
N SER A 36 8.27 14.08 -1.94
CA SER A 36 9.19 14.94 -2.69
C SER A 36 9.63 14.27 -3.99
N ALA A 37 9.94 12.97 -3.95
CA ALA A 37 10.22 12.18 -5.14
C ALA A 37 9.01 12.14 -6.09
N PHE A 38 7.80 11.98 -5.58
CA PHE A 38 6.58 11.98 -6.38
C PHE A 38 6.38 13.33 -7.10
N CYS A 39 6.53 14.44 -6.39
CA CYS A 39 6.51 15.78 -6.95
C CYS A 39 7.60 15.97 -8.02
N LEU A 40 8.81 15.48 -7.78
CA LEU A 40 9.89 15.52 -8.77
C LEU A 40 9.55 14.72 -10.03
N PHE A 41 8.95 13.53 -9.88
CA PHE A 41 8.48 12.71 -11.01
C PHE A 41 7.35 13.39 -11.80
N ILE A 42 6.51 14.20 -11.16
CA ILE A 42 5.51 15.03 -11.83
C ILE A 42 6.16 16.24 -12.52
N ALA A 43 7.11 16.91 -11.89
CA ALA A 43 7.80 18.06 -12.48
C ALA A 43 8.68 17.65 -13.68
N LYS A 44 9.39 16.52 -13.57
CA LYS A 44 10.25 15.94 -14.62
C LYS A 44 9.48 15.03 -15.57
N ARG A 45 8.18 15.28 -15.76
CA ARG A 45 7.29 14.54 -16.66
C ARG A 45 7.69 14.57 -18.15
N LYS A 46 8.77 15.23 -18.53
CA LYS A 46 9.29 15.20 -19.91
C LYS A 46 10.60 14.44 -20.06
N THR A 47 11.20 13.92 -18.97
CA THR A 47 12.47 13.21 -19.07
C THR A 47 12.29 11.81 -19.69
N PRO A 48 13.24 11.35 -20.52
CA PRO A 48 13.16 10.04 -21.19
C PRO A 48 13.09 8.88 -20.19
N ILE A 49 13.64 9.05 -18.97
CA ILE A 49 13.57 8.07 -17.88
C ILE A 49 12.12 7.78 -17.46
N VAL A 50 11.27 8.83 -17.36
CA VAL A 50 9.85 8.68 -16.98
C VAL A 50 8.98 8.24 -18.16
N LYS A 51 9.45 8.42 -19.40
CA LYS A 51 8.76 7.99 -20.62
C LYS A 51 9.04 6.53 -20.98
N ALA A 52 10.24 6.04 -20.66
CA ALA A 52 10.65 4.65 -20.87
C ALA A 52 10.00 3.68 -19.87
N ASN A 53 9.72 4.14 -18.65
CA ASN A 53 8.89 3.41 -17.69
C ASN A 53 7.40 3.74 -17.90
N ASN A 54 6.51 2.79 -17.66
CA ASN A 54 5.06 3.02 -17.66
C ASN A 54 4.72 4.04 -16.55
N ARG A 55 4.60 5.32 -16.92
CA ARG A 55 4.40 6.47 -16.03
C ARG A 55 3.35 6.23 -14.94
N GLU A 56 2.23 5.63 -15.30
CA GLU A 56 1.12 5.33 -14.40
C GLU A 56 1.53 4.36 -13.28
N LEU A 57 2.32 3.32 -13.59
CA LEU A 57 2.78 2.35 -12.60
C LEU A 57 3.83 2.93 -11.65
N SER A 58 4.72 3.78 -12.14
CA SER A 58 5.67 4.49 -11.28
C SER A 58 4.93 5.40 -10.30
N TYR A 59 3.91 6.14 -10.75
CA TYR A 59 3.07 6.94 -9.86
C TYR A 59 2.35 6.08 -8.83
N LEU A 60 1.72 4.98 -9.24
CA LEU A 60 1.06 4.03 -8.33
C LEU A 60 2.03 3.44 -7.30
N LEU A 61 3.28 3.16 -7.68
CA LEU A 61 4.31 2.65 -6.78
C LEU A 61 4.67 3.68 -5.70
N LEU A 62 4.96 4.92 -6.09
CA LEU A 62 5.26 6.01 -5.15
C LEU A 62 4.08 6.25 -4.20
N ILE A 63 2.86 6.23 -4.72
CA ILE A 63 1.63 6.33 -3.92
C ILE A 63 1.50 5.16 -2.93
N SER A 64 1.75 3.92 -3.38
CA SER A 64 1.71 2.73 -2.50
C SER A 64 2.72 2.81 -1.36
N LEU A 65 3.91 3.34 -1.64
CA LEU A 65 4.96 3.49 -0.64
C LEU A 65 4.57 4.56 0.40
N MET A 66 3.98 5.68 -0.02
CA MET A 66 3.43 6.69 0.89
C MET A 66 2.34 6.10 1.80
N PHE A 67 1.38 5.36 1.23
CA PHE A 67 0.33 4.71 2.02
C PHE A 67 0.89 3.67 2.99
N GLY A 68 1.96 2.95 2.61
CA GLY A 68 2.68 2.04 3.51
C GLY A 68 3.21 2.75 4.75
N PHE A 69 3.90 3.88 4.58
CA PHE A 69 4.41 4.66 5.72
C PHE A 69 3.29 5.26 6.58
N LEU A 70 2.23 5.76 5.96
CA LEU A 70 1.04 6.29 6.65
C LEU A 70 0.31 5.20 7.45
N CYS A 71 0.30 3.97 6.94
CA CYS A 71 -0.31 2.84 7.62
C CYS A 71 0.36 2.57 8.97
N SER A 72 1.70 2.60 9.02
CA SER A 72 2.46 2.46 10.27
C SER A 72 2.05 3.51 11.32
N LEU A 73 1.80 4.76 10.91
CA LEU A 73 1.30 5.80 11.82
C LEU A 73 -0.11 5.49 12.35
N ALA A 74 -1.00 4.96 11.49
CA ALA A 74 -2.38 4.70 11.87
C ALA A 74 -2.52 3.67 13.00
N PHE A 75 -1.51 2.84 13.24
CA PHE A 75 -1.47 1.88 14.35
C PHE A 75 -1.02 2.49 15.70
N ILE A 76 -0.44 3.68 15.72
CA ILE A 76 0.05 4.34 16.94
C ILE A 76 -1.13 5.02 17.66
N GLY A 77 -1.21 4.88 18.98
CA GLY A 77 -2.24 5.51 19.82
C GLY A 77 -3.32 4.55 20.36
N ARG A 78 -4.17 5.07 21.27
CA ARG A 78 -5.11 4.27 22.06
C ARG A 78 -6.15 3.53 21.20
N PRO A 79 -6.31 2.21 21.38
CA PRO A 79 -7.36 1.46 20.70
C PRO A 79 -8.72 1.70 21.38
N ASN A 80 -9.68 2.29 20.66
CA ASN A 80 -11.12 2.17 20.95
C ASN A 80 -11.76 1.13 20.01
N LEU A 81 -12.88 0.53 20.41
CA LEU A 81 -13.56 -0.53 19.63
C LEU A 81 -13.82 -0.10 18.16
N LYS A 82 -14.35 1.10 17.96
CA LYS A 82 -14.62 1.66 16.61
C LYS A 82 -13.34 1.90 15.82
N THR A 83 -12.33 2.50 16.44
CA THR A 83 -11.02 2.73 15.81
C THR A 83 -10.28 1.42 15.52
N CYS A 84 -10.50 0.36 16.29
CA CYS A 84 -9.89 -0.94 16.06
C CYS A 84 -10.41 -1.57 14.76
N MET A 85 -11.73 -1.57 14.55
CA MET A 85 -12.33 -2.05 13.29
C MET A 85 -11.86 -1.21 12.09
N ILE A 86 -11.83 0.12 12.22
CA ILE A 86 -11.36 1.01 11.15
C ILE A 86 -9.88 0.75 10.83
N ARG A 87 -9.01 0.58 11.84
CA ARG A 87 -7.59 0.27 11.66
C ARG A 87 -7.39 -1.05 10.92
N GLN A 88 -8.16 -2.08 11.26
CA GLN A 88 -8.07 -3.40 10.62
C GLN A 88 -8.47 -3.34 9.14
N VAL A 89 -9.57 -2.66 8.83
CA VAL A 89 -10.03 -2.48 7.43
C VAL A 89 -9.03 -1.63 6.65
N LEU A 90 -8.56 -0.53 7.22
CA LEU A 90 -7.60 0.36 6.58
C LEU A 90 -6.28 -0.37 6.28
N PHE A 91 -5.77 -1.16 7.23
CA PHE A 91 -4.58 -1.98 7.03
C PHE A 91 -4.76 -2.98 5.89
N ALA A 92 -5.89 -3.70 5.88
CA ALA A 92 -6.18 -4.71 4.87
C ALA A 92 -6.28 -4.09 3.46
N VAL A 93 -6.93 -2.94 3.34
CA VAL A 93 -7.07 -2.22 2.07
C VAL A 93 -5.71 -1.69 1.58
N ILE A 94 -4.93 -1.04 2.45
CA ILE A 94 -3.61 -0.52 2.09
C ILE A 94 -2.66 -1.66 1.69
N PHE A 95 -2.64 -2.75 2.45
CA PHE A 95 -1.78 -3.90 2.16
C PHE A 95 -2.13 -4.54 0.81
N SER A 96 -3.43 -4.75 0.55
CA SER A 96 -3.90 -5.26 -0.75
C SER A 96 -3.54 -4.33 -1.90
N PHE A 97 -3.68 -3.01 -1.71
CA PHE A 97 -3.24 -2.01 -2.69
C PHE A 97 -1.73 -2.13 -2.99
N CYS A 98 -0.90 -2.18 -1.96
CA CYS A 98 0.55 -2.34 -2.10
C CYS A 98 0.93 -3.62 -2.86
N ILE A 99 0.37 -4.77 -2.49
CA ILE A 99 0.63 -6.04 -3.18
C ILE A 99 0.19 -5.97 -4.64
N SER A 100 -0.98 -5.39 -4.92
CA SER A 100 -1.52 -5.29 -6.27
C SER A 100 -0.62 -4.44 -7.18
N VAL A 101 -0.04 -3.36 -6.63
CA VAL A 101 0.92 -2.51 -7.35
C VAL A 101 2.25 -3.24 -7.60
N ILE A 102 2.75 -3.99 -6.62
CA ILE A 102 3.96 -4.82 -6.79
C ILE A 102 3.71 -5.87 -7.89
N LEU A 103 2.55 -6.54 -7.85
CA LEU A 103 2.16 -7.53 -8.84
C LEU A 103 2.08 -6.90 -10.25
N ALA A 104 1.42 -5.74 -10.39
CA ALA A 104 1.33 -5.02 -11.65
C ALA A 104 2.72 -4.63 -12.21
N LYS A 105 3.65 -4.22 -11.33
CA LYS A 105 5.04 -3.93 -11.71
C LYS A 105 5.77 -5.18 -12.19
N THR A 106 5.67 -6.28 -11.46
CA THR A 106 6.29 -7.57 -11.83
C THR A 106 5.77 -8.07 -13.18
N VAL A 107 4.45 -8.04 -13.40
CA VAL A 107 3.84 -8.44 -14.67
C VAL A 107 4.33 -7.56 -15.82
N THR A 108 4.48 -6.25 -15.58
CA THR A 108 5.02 -5.31 -16.58
C THR A 108 6.47 -5.63 -16.95
N VAL A 109 7.31 -5.96 -15.97
CA VAL A 109 8.71 -6.35 -16.22
C VAL A 109 8.76 -7.64 -17.04
N ILE A 110 8.01 -8.68 -16.63
CA ILE A 110 7.91 -9.96 -17.37
C ILE A 110 7.46 -9.71 -18.81
N MET A 111 6.48 -8.83 -19.00
CA MET A 111 5.98 -8.49 -20.32
C MET A 111 6.99 -7.75 -21.20
N ILE A 112 7.78 -6.82 -20.66
CA ILE A 112 8.84 -6.14 -21.41
C ILE A 112 9.89 -7.16 -21.87
N PHE A 113 10.35 -8.04 -20.98
CA PHE A 113 11.30 -9.10 -21.35
C PHE A 113 10.72 -10.10 -22.34
N SER A 114 9.43 -10.42 -22.22
CA SER A 114 8.74 -11.33 -23.14
C SER A 114 8.51 -10.71 -24.52
N ALA A 115 8.32 -9.39 -24.63
CA ALA A 115 8.16 -8.69 -25.92
C ALA A 115 9.43 -8.72 -26.79
N THR A 116 10.59 -8.96 -26.20
CA THR A 116 11.85 -9.24 -26.91
C THR A 116 11.82 -10.60 -27.62
N ASN A 117 10.92 -11.51 -27.25
CA ASN A 117 10.67 -12.77 -27.94
C ASN A 117 9.49 -12.61 -28.93
N PRO A 118 9.67 -12.91 -30.22
CA PRO A 118 8.72 -12.52 -31.27
C PRO A 118 7.36 -13.24 -31.25
N ASP A 119 7.21 -14.37 -30.55
CA ASP A 119 6.13 -15.34 -30.79
C ASP A 119 5.26 -15.67 -29.56
N SER A 120 4.77 -14.66 -28.81
CA SER A 120 4.00 -14.94 -27.60
C SER A 120 2.73 -14.10 -27.40
N LYS A 121 1.69 -14.77 -26.90
CA LYS A 121 0.41 -14.18 -26.43
C LYS A 121 0.61 -13.03 -25.43
N LEU A 122 1.76 -12.97 -24.76
CA LEU A 122 2.16 -11.92 -23.82
C LEU A 122 2.32 -10.54 -24.48
N LYS A 123 2.65 -10.48 -25.78
CA LYS A 123 2.73 -9.21 -26.52
C LYS A 123 1.36 -8.53 -26.66
N ARG A 124 0.27 -9.31 -26.73
CA ARG A 124 -1.11 -8.78 -26.73
C ARG A 124 -1.48 -8.18 -25.36
N LEU A 125 -0.99 -8.75 -24.25
CA LEU A 125 -1.19 -8.17 -22.92
C LEU A 125 -0.47 -6.82 -22.75
N VAL A 126 0.72 -6.65 -23.34
CA VAL A 126 1.45 -5.36 -23.36
C VAL A 126 0.60 -4.28 -24.02
N ALA A 127 0.01 -4.59 -25.17
CA ALA A 127 -0.85 -3.66 -25.91
C ALA A 127 -2.12 -3.28 -25.15
N MET A 128 -2.68 -4.21 -24.35
CA MET A 128 -3.92 -4.01 -23.62
C MET A 128 -3.76 -3.30 -22.26
N ARG A 129 -2.52 -2.97 -21.85
CA ARG A 129 -2.23 -2.23 -20.59
C ARG A 129 -2.85 -2.89 -19.34
N ILE A 130 -3.01 -4.22 -19.35
CA ILE A 130 -3.64 -5.03 -18.29
C ILE A 130 -3.10 -4.75 -16.87
N PRO A 131 -1.79 -4.53 -16.64
CA PRO A 131 -1.26 -4.31 -15.29
C PRO A 131 -1.92 -3.17 -14.53
N VAL A 132 -2.35 -2.12 -15.25
CA VAL A 132 -3.00 -0.97 -14.63
C VAL A 132 -4.39 -1.35 -14.10
N TYR A 133 -5.07 -2.31 -14.73
CA TYR A 133 -6.38 -2.80 -14.30
C TYR A 133 -6.30 -3.82 -13.15
N ILE A 134 -5.14 -4.45 -12.91
CA ILE A 134 -4.96 -5.38 -11.78
C ILE A 134 -5.19 -4.65 -10.45
N VAL A 135 -4.66 -3.44 -10.31
CA VAL A 135 -4.74 -2.65 -9.07
C VAL A 135 -6.19 -2.35 -8.66
N PRO A 136 -7.05 -1.72 -9.49
CA PRO A 136 -8.43 -1.43 -9.11
C PRO A 136 -9.27 -2.71 -8.92
N VAL A 137 -9.03 -3.76 -9.69
CA VAL A 137 -9.79 -5.02 -9.54
C VAL A 137 -9.50 -5.66 -8.19
N CYS A 138 -8.23 -5.81 -7.83
CA CYS A 138 -7.84 -6.41 -6.55
C CYS A 138 -8.29 -5.56 -5.35
N THR A 139 -8.23 -4.22 -5.46
CA THR A 139 -8.69 -3.33 -4.38
C THR A 139 -10.20 -3.36 -4.21
N MET A 140 -10.97 -3.43 -5.30
CA MET A 140 -12.43 -3.59 -5.24
C MET A 140 -12.82 -4.87 -4.54
N VAL A 141 -12.17 -6.00 -4.87
CA VAL A 141 -12.40 -7.28 -4.18
C VAL A 141 -12.12 -7.15 -2.68
N GLN A 142 -11.02 -6.51 -2.30
CA GLN A 142 -10.68 -6.31 -0.89
C GLN A 142 -11.73 -5.45 -0.17
N ILE A 143 -12.20 -4.37 -0.80
CA ILE A 143 -13.23 -3.50 -0.22
C ILE A 143 -14.53 -4.26 0.00
N ILE A 144 -14.96 -5.09 -0.96
CA ILE A 144 -16.16 -5.93 -0.82
C ILE A 144 -16.00 -6.88 0.36
N LEU A 145 -14.85 -7.56 0.49
CA LEU A 145 -14.57 -8.45 1.62
C LEU A 145 -14.62 -7.69 2.96
N CYS A 146 -14.07 -6.48 3.01
CA CYS A 146 -14.14 -5.64 4.20
C CYS A 146 -15.57 -5.22 4.56
N ILE A 147 -16.40 -4.86 3.57
CA ILE A 147 -17.82 -4.50 3.80
C ILE A 147 -18.60 -5.71 4.32
N VAL A 148 -18.42 -6.88 3.70
CA VAL A 148 -19.07 -8.12 4.15
C VAL A 148 -18.66 -8.46 5.58
N TRP A 149 -17.37 -8.31 5.91
CA TRP A 149 -16.87 -8.55 7.26
C TRP A 149 -17.49 -7.58 8.28
N LEU A 150 -17.51 -6.28 7.96
CA LEU A 150 -18.14 -5.24 8.80
C LEU A 150 -19.64 -5.47 9.00
N ALA A 151 -20.35 -5.92 7.98
CA ALA A 151 -21.79 -6.20 8.07
C ALA A 151 -22.11 -7.44 8.91
N ARG A 152 -21.12 -8.32 9.14
CA ARG A 152 -21.25 -9.51 9.98
C ARG A 152 -20.68 -9.36 11.40
N ALA A 153 -19.96 -8.27 11.65
CA ALA A 153 -19.32 -7.97 12.94
C ALA A 153 -20.26 -7.18 13.86
#